data_AF-A0AA50J7B3-F1
#
_entry.id   AF-A0AA50J7B3-F1
#
_cell.length_a   1.000
_cell.length_b   1.000
_cell.length_c   1.000
_cell.angle_alpha   90.00
_cell.angle_beta   90.00
_cell.angle_gamma   90.00
#
_symmetry.space_group_name_H-M   'P 1'
#
loop_
_entity.id
_entity.type
_entity.pdbx_description
1 polymer ?
#
loop_
_entity_poly.entity_id
_entity_poly.type
_entity_poly.pdbx_seq_one_letter_code
_entity_poly.pdbx_strand_id
1 'polypeptide(L)' 'GKVYLFDKVFKPNATQEKVYNEAAKSIVSDVLAGYNGTIFAYGQTSSGKTHTMEGVI' A
#
# COMPACT_ATOMS: atom_id res chain seq x y z
N GLY A 1 17.01 -19.29 -8.90
CA GLY A 1 15.76 -18.71 -8.38
C GLY A 1 15.32 -17.58 -9.29
N LYS A 2 14.02 -17.31 -9.40
CA LYS A 2 13.50 -16.20 -10.22
C LYS A 2 13.57 -14.90 -9.42
N VAL A 3 14.10 -13.84 -10.05
CA VAL A 3 14.19 -12.50 -9.45
C VAL A 3 12.94 -11.71 -9.85
N TYR A 4 12.37 -10.98 -8.91
CA TYR A 4 11.21 -10.10 -9.11
C TYR A 4 11.57 -8.70 -8.65
N LEU A 5 11.29 -7.70 -9.50
CA LEU A 5 11.62 -6.30 -9.26
C LEU A 5 10.33 -5.52 -9.00
N PHE A 6 10.39 -4.65 -7.99
CA PHE A 6 9.33 -3.75 -7.57
C PHE A 6 9.98 -2.46 -7.06
N ASP A 7 9.28 -1.33 -7.12
CA ASP A 7 9.78 -0.06 -6.56
C ASP A 7 10.02 -0.18 -5.05
N LYS A 8 9.16 -0.94 -4.36
CA LYS A 8 9.29 -1.24 -2.94
C LYS A 8 8.80 -2.64 -2.59
N VAL A 9 9.51 -3.31 -1.68
CA VAL A 9 9.08 -4.56 -1.06
C VAL A 9 9.03 -4.38 0.46
N PHE A 10 7.83 -4.44 1.03
CA PHE A 10 7.65 -4.39 2.48
C PHE A 10 7.90 -5.76 3.09
N LYS A 11 8.69 -5.79 4.18
CA LYS A 11 8.94 -7.02 4.95
C LYS A 11 7.79 -7.26 5.94
N PRO A 12 7.63 -8.48 6.47
CA PRO A 12 6.53 -8.80 7.40
C PRO A 12 6.47 -7.95 8.68
N ASN A 13 7.56 -7.29 9.05
CA ASN A 13 7.64 -6.38 10.19
C ASN A 13 7.34 -4.91 9.84
N ALA A 14 6.97 -4.61 8.59
CA ALA A 14 6.54 -3.27 8.21
C ALA A 14 5.20 -2.94 8.91
N THR A 15 5.13 -1.78 9.54
CA THR A 15 3.91 -1.31 10.19
C THR A 15 2.92 -0.78 9.15
N GLN A 16 1.63 -0.77 9.50
CA GLN A 16 0.57 -0.16 8.70
C GLN A 16 0.88 1.31 8.37
N GLU A 17 1.37 2.07 9.35
CA GLU A 17 1.77 3.46 9.17
C GLU A 17 2.89 3.59 8.13
N LYS A 18 3.90 2.71 8.17
CA LYS A 18 4.99 2.73 7.18
C LYS A 18 4.48 2.44 5.77
N VAL A 19 3.61 1.45 5.61
CA VAL A 19 3.01 1.12 4.31
C VAL A 19 2.19 2.31 3.78
N TYR A 20 1.36 2.94 4.61
CA TYR A 20 0.62 4.14 4.23
C TYR A 20 1.53 5.31 3.83
N ASN A 21 2.53 5.62 4.65
CA ASN A 21 3.45 6.73 4.41
C ASN A 21 4.23 6.58 3.11
N GLU A 22 4.64 5.36 2.76
CA GLU A 22 5.45 5.09 1.57
C GLU A 22 4.61 4.82 0.30
N ALA A 23 3.38 4.29 0.42
CA ALA A 23 2.57 3.89 -0.74
C ALA A 23 1.41 4.84 -1.09
N ALA A 24 0.86 5.58 -0.11
CA ALA A 24 -0.42 6.30 -0.27
C ALA A 24 -0.35 7.79 0.05
N LYS A 25 0.54 8.21 0.97
CA LYS A 25 0.56 9.58 1.50
C LYS A 25 0.76 10.68 0.44
N SER A 26 1.64 10.45 -0.53
CA SER A 26 1.84 11.38 -1.65
C SER A 26 0.58 11.52 -2.49
N ILE A 27 -0.06 10.40 -2.85
CA ILE A 27 -1.30 10.37 -3.62
C ILE A 27 -2.40 11.15 -2.90
N VAL A 28 -2.54 11.00 -1.58
CA VAL A 28 -3.50 11.78 -0.79
C VAL A 28 -3.18 13.28 -0.85
N SER A 29 -1.91 13.65 -0.80
CA SER A 29 -1.49 15.05 -0.91
C SER A 29 -1.82 15.64 -2.28
N ASP A 30 -1.63 14.86 -3.35
CA ASP A 30 -1.97 15.26 -4.72
C ASP A 30 -3.48 15.41 -4.91
N VAL A 31 -4.27 14.52 -4.29
CA VAL A 31 -5.74 14.63 -4.29
C VAL A 31 -6.21 15.92 -3.59
N LEU A 32 -5.59 16.29 -2.48
CA LEU A 32 -5.88 17.57 -1.81
C LEU A 32 -5.48 18.80 -2.66
N ALA A 33 -4.54 18.63 -3.60
CA ALA A 33 -4.16 19.65 -4.57
C ALA A 33 -5.04 19.70 -5.84
N GLY A 34 -6.08 18.85 -5.91
CA GLY A 34 -7.03 18.82 -7.02
C GLY A 34 -6.69 17.83 -8.14
N TYR A 35 -5.74 16.91 -7.92
CA TYR A 35 -5.44 15.83 -8.86
C TYR A 35 -6.24 14.56 -8.56
N ASN A 36 -6.34 13.66 -9.54
CA ASN A 36 -6.95 12.34 -9.33
C ASN A 36 -5.88 11.34 -8.90
N GLY A 37 -6.21 10.52 -7.89
CA GLY A 37 -5.36 9.44 -7.38
C GLY A 37 -6.11 8.11 -7.35
N THR A 38 -5.41 6.99 -7.54
CA THR A 38 -6.01 5.64 -7.45
C THR A 38 -5.03 4.68 -6.78
N ILE A 39 -5.53 3.91 -5.81
CA ILE A 39 -4.76 2.91 -5.08
C ILE A 39 -5.45 1.55 -5.26
N PHE A 40 -4.69 0.55 -5.69
CA PHE A 40 -5.18 -0.83 -5.85
C PHE A 40 -4.53 -1.74 -4.81
N ALA A 41 -5.36 -2.58 -4.17
CA ALA A 41 -4.90 -3.71 -3.37
C ALA A 41 -5.23 -5.02 -4.11
N TYR A 42 -4.20 -5.81 -4.44
CA TYR A 42 -4.35 -7.06 -5.18
C TYR A 42 -3.62 -8.21 -4.48
N GLY A 43 -4.23 -9.40 -4.53
CA GLY A 43 -3.70 -10.61 -3.91
C GLY A 43 -4.81 -11.63 -3.64
N GLN A 44 -4.42 -12.90 -3.44
CA GLN A 44 -5.35 -14.00 -3.14
C GLN A 44 -6.08 -13.82 -1.79
N THR A 45 -7.06 -14.68 -1.47
CA THR A 45 -7.69 -14.71 -0.14
C THR A 45 -6.65 -14.88 0.97
N SER A 46 -6.84 -14.22 2.10
CA SER A 46 -5.90 -14.21 3.24
C SER A 46 -4.49 -13.64 2.97
N SER A 47 -4.30 -12.89 1.87
CA SER A 47 -3.02 -12.20 1.56
C SER A 47 -2.82 -10.84 2.24
N GLY A 48 -3.78 -10.40 3.06
CA GLY A 48 -3.67 -9.15 3.83
C GLY A 48 -4.31 -7.91 3.20
N LYS A 49 -5.00 -8.00 2.05
CA LYS A 49 -5.67 -6.83 1.40
C LYS A 49 -6.53 -5.99 2.36
N THR A 50 -7.49 -6.61 3.06
CA THR A 50 -8.37 -5.92 4.02
C THR A 50 -7.58 -5.32 5.18
N HIS A 51 -6.60 -6.07 5.70
CA HIS A 51 -5.70 -5.57 6.74
C HIS A 51 -4.94 -4.33 6.27
N THR A 52 -4.40 -4.33 5.05
CA THR A 52 -3.67 -3.16 4.49
C THR A 52 -4.58 -1.96 4.27
N MET A 53 -5.79 -2.14 3.72
CA MET A 53 -6.67 -1.03 3.33
C MET A 53 -7.50 -0.45 4.48
N GLU A 54 -7.96 -1.30 5.41
CA GLU A 54 -8.92 -0.93 6.44
C GLU A 54 -8.41 -1.19 7.86
N GLY A 55 -7.36 -2.01 8.02
CA GLY A 55 -6.80 -2.37 9.32
C GLY A 55 -7.60 -3.44 10.05
N VAL A 56 -7.60 -3.37 11.37
CA VAL A 56 -8.48 -4.16 12.26
C VAL A 56 -9.39 -3.15 12.95
N ILE A 57 -10.70 -3.36 12.85
CA ILE A 57 -11.73 -2.53 13.50
C ILE A 57 -11.80 -2.88 14.99
#